data_AF-A0A2T0TRC9-F1
#
_entry.id   AF-A0A2T0TRC9-F1
#
_cell.length_a   1.000
_cell.length_b   1.000
_cell.length_c   1.000
_cell.angle_alpha   90.00
_cell.angle_beta   90.00
_cell.angle_gamma   90.00
#
_symmetry.space_group_name_H-M   'P 1'
#
loop_
_entity.id
_entity.type
_entity.pdbx_description
1 polymer ?
#
loop_
_entity_poly.entity_id
_entity_poly.type
_entity_poly.pdbx_seq_one_letter_code
_entity_poly.pdbx_strand_id
1 'polypeptide(L)' 'MSEPARRRWEYATIPLLIHNTKAILDSWGTDGWELVTVLPGPGGAEQLVAYLKRPVG' A
#
# COMPACT_ATOMS: atom_id res chain seq x y z
N MET A 1 -33.95 -3.02 8.06
CA MET A 1 -32.88 -3.48 7.16
C MET A 1 -31.62 -2.74 7.55
N SER A 2 -30.71 -3.37 8.29
CA SER A 2 -29.44 -2.73 8.67
C SER A 2 -28.59 -2.59 7.41
N GLU A 3 -28.23 -1.36 7.07
CA GLU A 3 -27.28 -1.07 6.00
C GLU A 3 -25.98 -1.84 6.29
N PRO A 4 -25.40 -2.61 5.35
CA PRO A 4 -24.13 -3.28 5.60
C PRO A 4 -23.13 -2.18 5.96
N ALA A 5 -22.54 -2.26 7.15
CA ALA A 5 -21.59 -1.26 7.63
C ALA A 5 -20.54 -1.02 6.54
N ARG A 6 -20.63 0.13 5.86
CA ARG A 6 -19.76 0.44 4.73
C ARG A 6 -18.35 0.63 5.28
N ARG A 7 -17.52 -0.40 5.14
CA ARG A 7 -16.13 -0.38 5.58
C ARG A 7 -15.43 0.76 4.86
N ARG A 8 -14.98 1.75 5.62
CA ARG A 8 -14.18 2.86 5.12
C ARG A 8 -12.75 2.35 4.93
N TRP A 9 -12.06 2.89 3.93
CA TRP A 9 -10.69 2.52 3.60
C TRP A 9 -9.83 3.77 3.53
N GLU A 10 -8.62 3.67 4.07
CA GLU A 10 -7.56 4.63 3.89
C GLU A 10 -6.56 4.07 2.87
N TYR A 11 -6.00 4.93 2.03
CA TYR A 11 -5.08 4.54 0.96
C TYR A 11 -3.77 5.30 1.11
N ALA A 12 -2.66 4.61 0.87
CA ALA A 12 -1.32 5.19 0.88
C ALA A 12 -0.57 4.83 -0.40
N THR A 13 0.34 5.71 -0.78
CA THR A 13 1.25 5.53 -1.91
C THR A 13 2.66 5.78 -1.42
N ILE A 14 3.54 4.79 -1.56
CA ILE A 14 4.91 4.86 -1.03
C ILE A 14 5.94 4.51 -2.11
N PRO A 15 7.10 5.20 -2.15
CA PRO A 15 8.21 4.79 -3.01
C PRO A 15 8.88 3.52 -2.45
N LEU A 16 9.28 2.63 -3.35
CA LEU A 16 10.06 1.44 -3.03
C LEU A 16 11.50 1.63 -3.52
N LEU A 17 12.45 1.35 -2.63
CA LEU A 17 13.87 1.32 -2.96
C LEU A 17 14.25 -0.10 -3.42
N ILE A 18 14.85 -0.24 -4.60
CA ILE A 18 15.13 -1.53 -5.27
C ILE A 18 15.88 -2.57 -4.41
N HIS A 19 16.70 -2.11 -3.46
CA HIS A 19 17.45 -2.99 -2.56
C HIS A 19 16.80 -3.18 -1.18
N ASN A 20 15.66 -2.54 -0.93
CA ASN A 20 14.98 -2.57 0.37
C ASN A 20 13.46 -2.80 0.27
N THR A 21 12.95 -3.16 -0.90
CA THR A 21 11.50 -3.34 -1.17
C THR A 21 10.82 -4.22 -0.13
N LYS A 22 11.39 -5.39 0.18
CA LYS A 22 10.81 -6.33 1.17
C LYS A 22 10.69 -5.68 2.55
N ALA A 23 11.77 -5.09 3.06
CA ALA A 23 11.76 -4.50 4.39
C ALA A 23 10.76 -3.34 4.50
N ILE A 24 10.63 -2.53 3.45
CA ILE A 24 9.62 -1.48 3.37
C ILE A 24 8.22 -2.11 3.46
N LEU A 25 7.89 -3.06 2.59
CA LEU A 25 6.56 -3.69 2.58
C LEU A 25 6.22 -4.41 3.89
N ASP A 26 7.19 -5.09 4.51
CA ASP A 26 7.00 -5.77 5.79
C ASP A 26 6.68 -4.77 6.92
N SER A 27 7.33 -3.60 6.95
CA SER A 27 7.04 -2.55 7.94
C SER A 27 5.59 -2.06 7.80
N TRP A 28 5.16 -1.71 6.58
CA TRP A 28 3.80 -1.25 6.34
C TRP A 28 2.76 -2.35 6.58
N GLY A 29 3.10 -3.61 6.25
CA GLY A 29 2.26 -4.77 6.56
C GLY A 29 2.06 -4.96 8.06
N THR A 30 3.11 -4.74 8.86
CA THR A 30 3.04 -4.77 10.34
C THR A 30 2.14 -3.65 10.88
N ASP A 31 2.16 -2.49 10.24
CA ASP A 31 1.27 -1.36 10.55
C ASP A 31 -0.19 -1.57 10.09
N GLY A 32 -0.52 -2.75 9.55
CA GLY A 32 -1.88 -3.13 9.15
C GLY A 32 -2.28 -2.70 7.74
N TRP A 33 -1.31 -2.30 6.91
CA TRP A 33 -1.56 -1.99 5.51
C TRP A 33 -1.53 -3.22 4.63
N GLU A 34 -2.50 -3.33 3.74
CA GLU A 34 -2.60 -4.36 2.72
C GLU A 34 -2.05 -3.82 1.39
N LEU A 35 -1.06 -4.52 0.81
CA LEU A 35 -0.52 -4.20 -0.51
C LEU A 35 -1.57 -4.48 -1.59
N VAL A 36 -1.86 -3.48 -2.41
CA VAL A 36 -2.78 -3.59 -3.56
C VAL A 36 -2.01 -3.90 -4.83
N THR A 37 -1.01 -3.09 -5.16
CA THR A 37 -0.20 -3.27 -6.38
C THR A 37 1.12 -2.49 -6.29
N VAL A 38 2.07 -2.87 -7.13
CA VAL A 38 3.34 -2.17 -7.34
C VAL A 38 3.46 -1.80 -8.80
N LEU A 39 3.69 -0.52 -9.09
CA LEU A 39 3.80 0.01 -10.45
C LEU A 39 5.13 0.76 -10.65
N PRO A 40 5.66 0.80 -11.88
CA PRO A 40 6.74 1.72 -12.22
C PRO A 40 6.30 3.17 -12.07
N GLY A 41 7.14 3.98 -11.42
CA GLY A 41 6.95 5.40 -11.24
C GLY A 41 7.40 6.21 -12.47
N PRO A 42 7.25 7.55 -12.43
CA PRO A 42 7.52 8.44 -13.56
C PRO A 42 8.97 8.38 -14.07
N GLY A 43 9.92 7.96 -13.22
CA GLY A 43 11.33 7.82 -13.56
C GLY A 43 11.74 6.49 -14.18
N GLY A 44 10.79 5.62 -14.53
CA GLY A 44 11.03 4.34 -15.20
C GLY A 44 10.98 3.12 -14.27
N ALA A 45 11.37 1.96 -14.80
CA ALA A 45 11.26 0.66 -14.12
C ALA A 45 12.04 0.59 -12.79
N GLU A 46 13.01 1.47 -12.59
CA GLU A 46 13.84 1.50 -11.40
C GLU A 46 13.20 2.20 -10.19
N GLN A 47 12.17 3.02 -10.43
CA GLN A 47 11.50 3.78 -9.38
C GLN A 47 10.13 3.15 -9.12
N LEU A 48 10.08 2.11 -8.31
CA LEU A 48 8.81 1.42 -8.01
C LEU A 48 7.99 2.19 -6.97
N VAL A 49 6.67 2.16 -7.14
CA VAL A 49 5.71 2.75 -6.20
C VAL A 49 4.70 1.68 -5.78
N ALA A 50 4.48 1.53 -4.48
CA ALA A 50 3.46 0.64 -3.92
C ALA A 50 2.21 1.42 -3.54
N TYR A 51 1.05 0.85 -3.89
CA TYR A 51 -0.25 1.29 -3.43
C TYR A 51 -0.74 0.36 -2.34
N LEU A 52 -1.13 0.92 -1.20
CA LEU A 52 -1.62 0.17 -0.05
C LEU A 52 -2.98 0.69 0.38
N LYS A 53 -3.74 -0.17 1.07
CA LYS A 53 -5.00 0.18 1.70
C LYS A 53 -5.06 -0.37 3.12
N ARG A 54 -5.79 0.30 4.02
CA ARG A 54 -6.12 -0.24 5.35
C ARG A 54 -7.57 0.06 5.70
N PRO A 55 -8.26 -0.82 6.45
CA PRO A 55 -9.61 -0.53 6.92
C PRO A 55 -9.59 0.57 7.99
N VAL A 56 -10.53 1.50 7.92
CA VAL A 56 -10.75 2.54 8.93
C VAL A 56 -12.00 2.18 9.72
N GLY A 57 -11.82 1.93 11.02
CA GLY A 57 -12.92 1.80 12.00
C GLY A 57 -13.60 3.15 12.20
#